data_AF-A0A350X6B4-F1
#
_entry.id   AF-A0A350X6B4-F1
#
_cell.length_a   1.000
_cell.length_b   1.000
_cell.length_c   1.000
_cell.angle_alpha   90.00
_cell.angle_beta   90.00
_cell.angle_gamma   90.00
#
_symmetry.space_group_name_H-M   'P 1'
#
loop_
_entity.id
_entity.type
_entity.pdbx_description
1 polymer ?
#
loop_
_entity_poly.entity_id
_entity_poly.type
_entity_poly.pdbx_seq_one_letter_code
_entity_poly.pdbx_strand_id
1 'polypeptide(L)' 'MQNADLLEVIERHPTKVSGAWVFRGTRVPIAALFENLKDGASVDQFLEWFPGVTRTQVEALLDCSGSVPPS' A
#
# COMPACT_ATOMS: atom_id res chain seq x y z
N MET A 1 -18.32 -11.86 2.58
CA MET A 1 -17.79 -11.04 1.47
C MET A 1 -16.59 -10.25 2.00
N GLN A 2 -15.41 -10.86 2.06
CA GLN A 2 -14.17 -10.19 2.48
C GLN A 2 -13.04 -11.02 1.82
N ASN A 3 -12.65 -10.71 0.58
CA ASN A 3 -11.46 -11.30 -0.10
C ASN A 3 -11.27 -10.76 -1.54
N ALA A 4 -12.26 -10.09 -2.13
CA ALA A 4 -12.01 -9.00 -3.06
C ALA A 4 -11.77 -7.78 -2.15
N ASP A 5 -10.66 -7.06 -2.19
CA ASP A 5 -10.51 -5.92 -3.10
C ASP A 5 -9.07 -5.36 -3.06
N LEU A 6 -8.05 -6.19 -2.83
CA LEU A 6 -6.66 -5.73 -2.93
C LEU A 6 -6.38 -5.13 -4.31
N LEU A 7 -6.91 -5.74 -5.38
CA LEU A 7 -6.76 -5.25 -6.75
C LEU A 7 -7.40 -3.87 -6.99
N GLU A 8 -8.37 -3.45 -6.17
CA GLU A 8 -8.96 -2.11 -6.22
C GLU A 8 -8.14 -1.09 -5.42
N VAL A 9 -7.35 -1.56 -4.46
CA VAL A 9 -6.53 -0.74 -3.58
C VAL A 9 -5.12 -0.53 -4.12
N ILE A 10 -4.58 -1.51 -4.86
CA ILE A 10 -3.21 -1.52 -5.34
C ILE A 10 -3.16 -1.75 -6.85
N GLU A 11 -2.15 -1.18 -7.51
CA GLU A 11 -1.86 -1.45 -8.91
C GLU A 11 -0.37 -1.77 -9.11
N ARG A 12 -0.08 -2.60 -10.12
CA ARG A 12 1.30 -2.96 -10.48
C ARG A 12 1.81 -1.96 -11.50
N HIS A 13 2.93 -1.31 -11.22
CA HIS A 13 3.57 -0.39 -12.17
C HIS A 13 4.70 -1.14 -12.91
N PRO A 14 4.48 -1.64 -14.16
CA PRO A 14 5.43 -2.54 -14.82
C PRO A 14 6.77 -1.89 -15.21
N THR A 15 6.84 -0.56 -15.21
CA THR A 15 7.98 0.21 -15.75
C THR A 15 8.73 1.04 -14.72
N LYS A 16 8.39 0.95 -13.42
CA LYS A 16 9.10 1.67 -12.35
C LYS A 16 9.42 0.72 -11.21
N VAL A 17 10.62 0.86 -10.63
CA VAL A 17 11.09 0.13 -9.44
C VAL A 17 10.85 -1.40 -9.51
N SER A 18 11.31 -2.03 -10.60
CA SER A 18 11.27 -3.50 -10.78
C SER A 18 9.90 -4.17 -10.61
N GLY A 19 8.81 -3.45 -10.88
CA GLY A 19 7.46 -4.01 -10.78
C GLY A 19 6.83 -3.93 -9.38
N ALA A 20 7.26 -2.96 -8.56
CA ALA A 20 6.69 -2.73 -7.24
C ALA A 20 5.18 -2.44 -7.30
N TRP A 21 4.47 -2.95 -6.30
CA TRP A 21 3.08 -2.61 -6.04
C TRP A 21 2.97 -1.19 -5.47
N VAL A 22 2.07 -0.39 -6.02
CA VAL A 22 1.78 0.98 -5.55
C VAL A 22 0.33 1.09 -5.12
N PHE A 23 0.02 2.06 -4.26
CA PHE A 23 -1.37 2.41 -3.98
C PHE A 23 -2.04 2.93 -5.24
N ARG A 24 -3.20 2.37 -5.58
CA ARG A 24 -3.94 2.73 -6.79
C ARG A 24 -4.24 4.23 -6.81
N GLY A 25 -4.02 4.85 -7.97
CA GLY A 25 -4.22 6.28 -8.17
C GLY A 25 -3.07 7.14 -7.62
N THR A 26 -2.00 6.50 -7.14
CA THR A 26 -0.80 7.18 -6.65
C THR A 26 0.45 6.57 -7.28
N ARG A 27 1.60 7.21 -7.01
CA ARG A 27 2.92 6.63 -7.30
C ARG A 27 3.64 6.17 -6.04
N VAL A 28 2.91 6.07 -4.93
CA VAL A 28 3.46 5.74 -3.62
C VAL A 28 3.62 4.22 -3.53
N PRO A 29 4.84 3.69 -3.33
CA PRO A 29 5.06 2.26 -3.18
C PRO A 29 4.43 1.73 -1.90
N ILE A 30 3.87 0.52 -1.96
CA ILE A 30 3.40 -0.18 -0.76
C ILE A 30 4.57 -0.47 0.19
N ALA A 31 5.76 -0.75 -0.36
CA ALA A 31 6.97 -0.95 0.42
C ALA A 31 7.24 0.26 1.35
N ALA A 32 6.97 1.48 0.88
CA ALA A 32 7.15 2.68 1.68
C ALA A 32 6.26 2.66 2.93
N LEU A 33 5.02 2.17 2.87
CA LEU A 33 4.18 2.03 4.07
C LEU A 33 4.87 1.13 5.10
N PHE A 34 5.29 -0.08 4.70
CA PHE A 34 5.91 -1.02 5.62
C PHE A 34 7.27 -0.54 6.15
N GLU A 35 8.06 0.16 5.34
CA GLU A 35 9.33 0.76 5.77
C GLU A 35 9.08 1.87 6.81
N ASN A 36 8.14 2.77 6.56
CA ASN A 36 7.79 3.83 7.52
C ASN A 36 7.24 3.26 8.83
N LEU A 37 6.38 2.23 8.77
CA LEU A 37 5.89 1.56 9.97
C LEU A 37 7.01 0.86 10.75
N LYS A 38 8.00 0.25 10.06
CA LYS A 38 9.19 -0.35 10.70
C LYS A 38 10.08 0.69 11.37
N ASP A 39 10.16 1.89 10.80
CA ASP A 39 10.91 3.02 11.37
C ASP A 39 10.18 3.68 12.57
N GLY A 40 8.94 3.26 12.85
CA GLY A 40 8.15 3.72 13.98
C GLY A 40 7.11 4.80 13.63
N ALA A 41 6.91 5.10 12.34
CA ALA A 41 5.83 5.98 11.92
C ALA A 41 4.46 5.33 12.19
N SER A 42 3.46 6.16 12.50
CA SER A 42 2.07 5.74 12.57
C SER A 42 1.39 5.84 11.20
N VAL A 43 0.30 5.09 11.01
CA VAL A 43 -0.53 5.20 9.79
C VAL A 43 -0.99 6.64 9.55
N ASP A 44 -1.35 7.37 10.60
CA ASP A 44 -1.80 8.76 10.48
C ASP A 44 -0.69 9.66 9.90
N GLN A 45 0.53 9.55 10.43
CA GLN A 45 1.71 10.28 9.94
C GLN A 45 2.02 9.94 8.48
N PHE A 46 1.87 8.66 8.09
CA PHE A 46 2.05 8.25 6.70
C PHE A 46 1.01 8.91 5.79
N LEU A 47 -0.26 8.97 6.19
CA LEU A 47 -1.32 9.62 5.43
C LEU A 47 -1.10 11.14 5.33
N GLU A 48 -0.52 11.78 6.35
CA GLU A 48 -0.10 13.18 6.31
C GLU A 48 1.00 13.42 5.26
N TRP A 49 1.97 12.51 5.15
CA TRP A 49 3.05 12.60 4.15
C TRP A 49 2.59 12.26 2.73
N PHE A 50 1.59 11.38 2.61
CA PHE A 50 1.07 10.89 1.34
C PHE A 50 -0.44 11.11 1.24
N PRO A 51 -0.92 12.34 1.03
CA PRO A 51 -2.34 12.67 1.01
C PRO A 51 -3.12 12.02 -0.15
N GLY A 52 -2.42 11.45 -1.13
CA GLY A 52 -3.03 10.66 -2.20
C GLY A 52 -3.38 9.22 -1.79
N VAL A 53 -2.83 8.75 -0.66
CA VAL A 53 -3.15 7.43 -0.10
C VAL A 53 -4.29 7.60 0.89
N THR A 54 -5.30 6.75 0.80
CA THR A 54 -6.44 6.77 1.72
C THR A 54 -6.25 5.80 2.87
N ARG A 55 -6.84 6.13 4.03
CA ARG A 55 -6.84 5.24 5.21
C ARG A 55 -7.44 3.87 4.89
N THR A 56 -8.55 3.83 4.15
CA THR A 56 -9.20 2.58 3.72
C THR A 56 -8.26 1.69 2.90
N GLN A 57 -7.43 2.27 2.03
CA GLN A 57 -6.42 1.52 1.28
C GLN A 57 -5.35 0.92 2.20
N VAL A 58 -4.89 1.67 3.21
CA VAL A 58 -3.90 1.18 4.19
C VAL A 58 -4.50 0.09 5.06
N GLU A 59 -5.71 0.29 5.59
CA GLU A 59 -6.39 -0.69 6.45
C GLU A 59 -6.69 -1.99 5.69
N ALA A 60 -7.18 -1.90 4.45
CA ALA A 60 -7.39 -3.09 3.60
C ALA A 60 -6.10 -3.87 3.34
N LEU A 61 -4.97 -3.17 3.21
CA LEU A 61 -3.66 -3.80 3.03
C LEU A 61 -3.17 -4.51 4.31
N LEU A 62 -3.37 -3.88 5.48
CA LEU A 62 -2.98 -4.43 6.77
C LEU A 62 -3.88 -5.61 7.20
N ASP A 63 -5.16 -5.58 6.85
CA ASP A 63 -6.13 -6.65 7.14
C ASP A 63 -5.86 -7.92 6.31
N CYS A 64 -5.24 -7.78 5.13
CA CYS A 64 -4.83 -8.89 4.26
C CYS A 64 -3.62 -9.71 4.77
N SER A 65 -3.48 -9.85 6.10
CA SER A 65 -2.33 -10.45 6.78
C SER A 65 -1.82 -11.73 6.08
N GLY A 66 -0.62 -11.63 5.48
CA GLY A 66 0.18 -12.80 5.11
C GLY A 66 0.39 -13.11 3.63
N SER A 67 -0.24 -12.42 2.67
CA SER A 67 0.03 -12.67 1.24
C SER A 67 0.00 -11.38 0.42
N VAL A 68 1.06 -10.57 0.54
CA VAL A 68 1.39 -9.67 -0.57
C VAL A 68 1.71 -10.57 -1.75
N PRO A 69 1.00 -10.46 -2.89
CA PRO A 69 1.27 -11.32 -4.04
C PRO A 69 2.75 -11.22 -4.42
N PRO A 70 3.47 -12.35 -4.50
CA PRO A 70 4.88 -12.32 -4.86
C PRO A 70 5.02 -11.67 -6.25
N SER A 71 6.05 -10.83 -6.37
CA SER A 71 6.42 -10.08 -7.58
C SER A 71 6.35 -10.92 -8.85
#